data_AF-A0A7C7R454-F1
#
_entry.id   AF-A0A7C7R454-F1
#
_cell.length_a   1.000
_cell.length_b   1.000
_cell.length_c   1.000
_cell.angle_alpha   90.00
_cell.angle_beta   90.00
_cell.angle_gamma   90.00
#
_symmetry.space_group_name_H-M   'P 1'
#
loop_
_entity.id
_entity.type
_entity.pdbx_description
1 polymer ?
#
loop_
_entity_poly.entity_id
_entity_poly.type
_entity_poly.pdbx_seq_one_letter_code
_entity_poly.pdbx_strand_id
1 'polypeptide(L)'
;MIGRNTVDSVLLQIDFLPADYRRQYTQQRLRLWRLAALLAAGVLVVAATAGQRLRRASLERQLAALAPQYAQAEKLNAQLAESQLALVRAEAQAALWTYLQHPWPRTQLLDALLRPLPDAVSFQSVTIGREGEPGGQPEAEMGDAFAPAATERSANTVPPAAEDLDELRRQFDRRPTTIILSGRAADSQSLYRYLDQLARDPLVAKIELQSIEAESAQRGASLRFSARILIRPGYGQPGGPQAESDQTRAPAPNADAEADNLARRRPDHPALAAKPRS
;
A
#
# COMPACT_ATOMS: atom_id res chain seq x y z
N MET A 1 -66.98 53.92 19.45
CA MET A 1 -66.77 54.55 18.12
C MET A 1 -67.55 53.72 17.11
N ILE A 2 -68.82 54.06 16.83
CA ILE A 2 -69.24 54.95 15.72
C ILE A 2 -68.72 54.36 14.39
N GLY A 3 -69.50 53.78 13.47
CA GLY A 3 -70.90 53.97 13.09
C GLY A 3 -70.96 54.47 11.64
N ARG A 4 -71.54 53.69 10.70
CA ARG A 4 -72.25 54.19 9.51
C ARG A 4 -72.94 53.08 8.70
N ASN A 5 -74.25 53.27 8.56
CA ASN A 5 -75.18 52.62 7.65
C ASN A 5 -75.09 53.20 6.23
N THR A 6 -75.41 52.38 5.23
CA THR A 6 -76.05 52.72 3.94
C THR A 6 -76.60 51.37 3.42
N VAL A 7 -77.87 51.02 3.58
CA VAL A 7 -79.11 51.55 2.96
C VAL A 7 -79.06 51.49 1.43
N ASP A 8 -79.87 50.56 0.92
CA ASP A 8 -80.60 50.50 -0.35
C ASP A 8 -79.91 50.91 -1.66
N SER A 9 -79.67 49.88 -2.48
CA SER A 9 -79.70 49.99 -3.94
C SER A 9 -80.34 48.73 -4.53
N VAL A 10 -81.61 48.49 -4.19
CA VAL A 10 -82.50 47.64 -4.98
C VAL A 10 -82.95 48.48 -6.19
N LEU A 11 -82.05 48.66 -7.15
CA LEU A 11 -82.45 48.98 -8.52
C LEU A 11 -82.76 47.64 -9.19
N LEU A 12 -84.04 47.30 -9.19
CA LEU A 12 -84.64 46.26 -10.03
C LEU A 12 -84.19 46.51 -11.48
N GLN A 13 -83.20 45.74 -11.89
CA GLN A 13 -82.80 45.61 -13.28
C GLN A 13 -83.94 44.85 -13.97
N ILE A 14 -84.94 45.58 -14.46
CA ILE A 14 -86.04 45.02 -15.24
C ILE A 14 -85.42 44.51 -16.54
N ASP A 15 -85.19 43.21 -16.56
CA ASP A 15 -84.47 42.51 -17.60
C ASP A 15 -85.48 41.92 -18.59
N PHE A 16 -85.75 42.68 -19.64
CA PHE A 16 -86.75 42.37 -20.68
C PHE A 16 -86.31 41.26 -21.67
N LEU A 17 -85.29 40.46 -21.34
CA LEU A 17 -84.84 39.37 -22.20
C LEU A 17 -85.41 37.99 -21.80
N PRO A 18 -86.06 37.26 -22.73
CA PRO A 18 -86.55 35.90 -22.53
C PRO A 18 -85.46 34.96 -21.99
N ALA A 19 -85.79 34.11 -21.00
CA ALA A 19 -84.85 33.25 -20.30
C ALA A 19 -84.09 32.26 -21.22
N ASP A 20 -84.71 31.86 -22.34
CA ASP A 20 -84.11 30.94 -23.32
C ASP A 20 -82.97 31.58 -24.12
N TYR A 21 -82.99 32.92 -24.29
CA TYR A 21 -81.93 33.64 -25.00
C TYR A 21 -80.63 33.71 -24.17
N ARG A 22 -80.73 33.77 -22.83
CA ARG A 22 -79.56 33.72 -21.93
C ARG A 22 -78.89 32.35 -21.88
N ARG A 23 -79.66 31.27 -22.08
CA ARG A 23 -79.13 29.90 -22.11
C ARG A 23 -78.26 29.64 -23.34
N GLN A 24 -78.61 30.18 -24.50
CA GLN A 24 -77.79 30.01 -25.71
C GLN A 24 -76.47 30.79 -25.62
N TYR A 25 -76.51 32.02 -25.12
CA TYR A 25 -75.30 32.83 -24.93
C TYR A 25 -74.34 32.25 -23.87
N THR A 26 -74.85 31.70 -22.77
CA THR A 26 -74.00 31.06 -21.75
C THR A 26 -73.33 29.78 -22.25
N GLN A 27 -74.02 28.96 -23.06
CA GLN A 27 -73.44 27.74 -23.65
C GLN A 27 -72.34 28.04 -24.67
N GLN A 28 -72.52 29.04 -25.55
CA GLN A 28 -71.49 29.44 -26.51
C GLN A 28 -70.24 29.98 -25.78
N ARG A 29 -70.45 30.79 -24.74
CA ARG A 29 -69.36 31.32 -23.91
C ARG A 29 -68.58 30.20 -23.22
N LEU A 30 -69.25 29.17 -22.68
CA LEU A 30 -68.58 28.00 -22.09
C LEU A 30 -67.76 27.20 -23.10
N ARG A 31 -68.23 27.04 -24.34
CA ARG A 31 -67.46 26.37 -25.41
C ARG A 31 -66.18 27.13 -25.75
N LEU A 32 -66.26 28.45 -25.87
CA LEU A 32 -65.10 29.31 -26.10
C LEU A 32 -64.11 29.26 -24.92
N TRP A 33 -64.61 29.29 -23.68
CA TRP A 33 -63.76 29.13 -22.49
C TRP A 33 -63.05 27.77 -22.44
N ARG A 34 -63.73 26.67 -22.80
CA ARG A 34 -63.12 25.33 -22.88
C ARG A 34 -62.02 25.26 -23.94
N LEU A 35 -62.26 25.84 -25.12
CA LEU A 35 -61.24 25.92 -26.17
C LEU A 35 -60.03 26.74 -25.72
N ALA A 36 -60.26 27.88 -25.05
CA ALA A 36 -59.18 28.70 -24.50
C ALA A 36 -58.36 27.93 -23.44
N ALA A 37 -59.02 27.20 -22.53
CA ALA A 37 -58.35 26.38 -21.53
C ALA A 37 -57.51 25.25 -22.16
N LEU A 38 -58.02 24.58 -23.20
CA LEU A 38 -57.28 23.54 -23.92
C LEU A 38 -56.06 24.10 -24.65
N LEU A 39 -56.19 25.27 -25.30
CA LEU A 39 -55.06 25.94 -25.94
C LEU A 39 -54.00 26.35 -24.91
N ALA A 40 -54.40 26.92 -23.76
CA ALA A 40 -53.49 27.27 -22.68
C ALA A 40 -52.75 26.04 -22.13
N ALA A 41 -53.46 24.93 -21.91
CA ALA A 41 -52.85 23.67 -21.48
C ALA A 41 -51.87 23.12 -22.53
N GLY A 42 -52.25 23.14 -23.81
CA GLY A 42 -51.38 22.72 -24.91
C GLY A 42 -50.10 23.54 -24.99
N VAL A 43 -50.20 24.87 -24.89
CA VAL A 43 -49.04 25.78 -24.86
C VAL A 43 -48.14 25.47 -23.67
N LEU A 44 -48.70 25.19 -22.48
CA LEU A 44 -47.92 24.86 -21.29
C LEU A 44 -47.15 23.55 -21.46
N VAL A 45 -47.75 22.53 -22.05
CA VAL A 45 -47.08 21.25 -22.35
C VAL A 45 -45.95 21.45 -23.37
N VAL A 46 -46.19 22.22 -24.43
CA VAL A 46 -45.14 22.54 -25.43
C VAL A 46 -44.00 23.34 -24.79
N ALA A 47 -44.30 24.32 -23.94
CA ALA A 47 -43.28 25.09 -23.23
C ALA A 47 -42.46 24.23 -22.25
N ALA A 48 -43.13 23.34 -21.50
CA ALA A 48 -42.46 22.43 -20.56
C ALA A 48 -41.54 21.44 -21.30
N THR A 49 -42.02 20.83 -22.39
CA THR A 49 -41.21 19.90 -23.20
C THR A 49 -40.03 20.61 -23.88
N ALA A 50 -40.22 21.82 -24.40
CA ALA A 50 -39.13 22.65 -24.93
C ALA A 50 -38.09 22.97 -23.84
N GLY A 51 -38.54 23.38 -22.66
CA GLY A 51 -37.67 23.64 -21.51
C GLY A 51 -36.86 22.41 -21.08
N GLN A 52 -37.48 21.23 -21.05
CA GLN A 52 -36.81 19.97 -20.73
C GLN A 52 -35.75 19.60 -21.78
N ARG A 53 -36.05 19.79 -23.07
CA ARG A 53 -35.09 19.56 -24.16
C ARG A 53 -33.87 20.46 -24.03
N LEU A 54 -34.07 21.75 -23.73
CA LEU A 54 -32.96 22.70 -23.54
C LEU A 54 -32.09 22.32 -22.34
N ARG A 55 -32.69 21.92 -21.22
CA ARG A 55 -31.94 21.44 -20.04
C ARG A 55 -31.12 20.19 -20.36
N ARG A 56 -31.72 19.22 -21.05
CA ARG A 56 -31.01 18.01 -21.49
C ARG A 56 -29.83 18.34 -22.38
N ALA A 57 -30.01 19.22 -23.37
CA ALA A 57 -28.93 19.67 -24.24
C ALA A 57 -27.81 20.38 -23.46
N SER A 58 -28.12 21.15 -22.41
CA SER A 58 -27.09 21.76 -21.56
C SER A 58 -26.31 20.74 -20.73
N LEU A 59 -26.96 19.71 -20.18
CA LEU A 59 -26.30 18.64 -19.44
C LEU A 59 -25.41 17.80 -20.35
N GLU A 60 -25.89 17.49 -21.56
CA GLU A 60 -25.09 16.77 -22.56
C GLU A 60 -23.84 17.58 -22.96
N ARG A 61 -23.93 18.90 -23.08
CA ARG A 61 -22.75 19.77 -23.30
C ARG A 61 -21.80 19.79 -22.12
N GLN A 62 -22.32 19.82 -20.89
CA GLN A 62 -21.48 19.77 -19.69
C GLN A 62 -20.75 18.42 -19.57
N LEU A 63 -21.43 17.32 -19.86
CA LEU A 63 -20.81 15.99 -19.93
C LEU A 63 -19.77 15.92 -21.04
N ALA A 64 -20.08 16.43 -22.24
CA ALA A 64 -19.13 16.47 -23.35
C ALA A 64 -17.90 17.33 -23.02
N ALA A 65 -18.06 18.41 -22.24
CA ALA A 65 -16.95 19.24 -21.79
C ALA A 65 -16.08 18.58 -20.71
N LEU A 66 -16.65 17.70 -19.87
CA LEU A 66 -15.92 16.96 -18.82
C LEU A 66 -15.27 15.66 -19.32
N ALA A 67 -15.82 15.05 -20.38
CA ALA A 67 -15.29 13.82 -20.98
C ALA A 67 -13.77 13.83 -21.24
N PRO A 68 -13.15 14.89 -21.81
CA PRO A 68 -11.70 14.89 -22.03
C PRO A 68 -10.90 14.94 -20.73
N GLN A 69 -11.39 15.62 -19.68
CA GLN A 69 -10.70 15.70 -18.39
C GLN A 69 -10.71 14.33 -17.69
N TYR A 70 -11.86 13.65 -17.73
CA TYR A 70 -11.98 12.29 -17.21
C TYR A 70 -11.05 11.31 -17.95
N ALA A 71 -11.03 11.36 -19.29
CA ALA A 71 -10.12 10.55 -20.09
C ALA A 71 -8.62 10.86 -19.82
N GLN A 72 -8.28 12.10 -19.49
CA GLN A 72 -6.91 12.44 -19.06
C GLN A 72 -6.59 11.85 -17.69
N ALA A 73 -7.51 11.94 -16.72
CA ALA A 73 -7.34 11.36 -15.39
C ALA A 73 -7.16 9.83 -15.46
N GLU A 74 -7.95 9.14 -16.28
CA GLU A 74 -7.77 7.69 -16.50
C GLU A 74 -6.39 7.33 -17.05
N LYS A 75 -5.87 8.12 -18.02
CA LYS A 75 -4.52 7.91 -18.55
C LYS A 75 -3.44 8.11 -17.48
N LEU A 76 -3.56 9.15 -16.66
CA LEU A 76 -2.61 9.39 -15.57
C LEU A 76 -2.65 8.28 -14.53
N ASN A 77 -3.84 7.79 -14.17
CA ASN A 77 -4.00 6.65 -13.26
C ASN A 77 -3.36 5.38 -13.83
N ALA A 78 -3.53 5.12 -15.13
CA ALA A 78 -2.88 3.99 -15.80
C ALA A 78 -1.35 4.11 -15.78
N GLN A 79 -0.80 5.30 -16.05
CA GLN A 79 0.64 5.57 -15.99
C GLN A 79 1.20 5.40 -14.57
N LEU A 80 0.48 5.88 -13.56
CA LEU A 80 0.88 5.70 -12.16
C LEU A 80 0.91 4.22 -11.80
N ALA A 81 -0.13 3.46 -12.15
CA ALA A 81 -0.18 2.02 -11.92
C ALA A 81 0.98 1.29 -12.61
N GLU A 82 1.31 1.64 -13.85
CA GLU A 82 2.43 1.06 -14.58
C GLU A 82 3.78 1.38 -13.90
N SER A 83 3.99 2.64 -13.49
CA SER A 83 5.22 3.05 -12.80
C SER A 83 5.39 2.38 -11.43
N GLN A 84 4.30 2.18 -10.68
CA GLN A 84 4.31 1.45 -9.41
C GLN A 84 4.67 -0.03 -9.62
N LEU A 85 4.09 -0.66 -10.64
CA LEU A 85 4.44 -2.03 -11.01
C LEU A 85 5.91 -2.15 -11.42
N ALA A 86 6.44 -1.17 -12.16
CA ALA A 86 7.85 -1.13 -12.55
C ALA A 86 8.78 -1.01 -11.33
N LEU A 87 8.42 -0.16 -10.36
CA LEU A 87 9.17 0.02 -9.11
C LEU A 87 9.21 -1.28 -8.30
N VAL A 88 8.05 -1.91 -8.08
CA VAL A 88 7.98 -3.19 -7.34
C VAL A 88 8.82 -4.28 -8.01
N ARG A 89 8.81 -4.34 -9.35
CA ARG A 89 9.66 -5.27 -10.10
C ARG A 89 11.15 -4.97 -9.94
N ALA A 90 11.54 -3.70 -10.03
CA ALA A 90 12.93 -3.28 -9.88
C ALA A 90 13.45 -3.55 -8.45
N GLU A 91 12.63 -3.31 -7.43
CA GLU A 91 12.95 -3.64 -6.04
C GLU A 91 13.14 -5.14 -5.84
N ALA A 92 12.22 -5.97 -6.35
CA ALA A 92 12.35 -7.43 -6.28
C ALA A 92 13.62 -7.93 -6.98
N GLN A 93 13.96 -7.37 -8.15
CA GLN A 93 15.20 -7.70 -8.85
C GLN A 93 16.45 -7.26 -8.08
N ALA A 94 16.46 -6.04 -7.54
CA ALA A 94 17.58 -5.54 -6.75
C ALA A 94 17.79 -6.38 -5.49
N ALA A 95 16.72 -6.80 -4.81
CA ALA A 95 16.78 -7.69 -3.67
C ALA A 95 17.37 -9.05 -4.04
N LEU A 96 16.93 -9.65 -5.16
CA LEU A 96 17.48 -10.90 -5.68
C LEU A 96 18.97 -10.76 -6.02
N TRP A 97 19.37 -9.72 -6.75
CA TRP A 97 20.78 -9.47 -7.08
C TRP A 97 21.64 -9.26 -5.85
N THR A 98 21.14 -8.52 -4.87
CA THR A 98 21.82 -8.30 -3.59
C THR A 98 22.03 -9.62 -2.86
N TYR A 99 21.00 -10.47 -2.81
CA TYR A 99 21.06 -11.78 -2.19
C TYR A 99 22.05 -12.71 -2.90
N LEU A 100 22.07 -12.71 -4.23
CA LEU A 100 22.99 -13.52 -5.03
C LEU A 100 24.45 -13.08 -4.90
N GLN A 101 24.72 -11.77 -4.87
CA GLN A 101 26.08 -11.24 -4.74
C GLN A 101 26.64 -11.42 -3.32
N HIS A 102 25.79 -11.23 -2.31
CA HIS A 102 26.20 -11.21 -0.91
C HIS A 102 25.23 -12.03 -0.05
N PRO A 103 25.27 -13.38 -0.16
CA PRO A 103 24.37 -14.24 0.60
C PRO A 103 24.51 -14.03 2.12
N TRP A 104 25.68 -13.56 2.57
CA TRP A 104 25.92 -13.06 3.90
C TRP A 104 26.87 -11.87 3.84
N PRO A 105 26.61 -10.76 4.57
CA PRO A 105 27.51 -9.63 4.62
C PRO A 105 28.76 -10.02 5.41
N ARG A 106 29.79 -10.52 4.71
CA ARG A 106 31.09 -10.93 5.29
C ARG A 106 31.66 -9.86 6.21
N THR A 107 31.49 -8.60 5.84
CA THR A 107 31.92 -7.44 6.62
C THR A 107 31.24 -7.37 8.00
N GLN A 108 29.95 -7.68 8.10
CA GLN A 108 29.25 -7.68 9.40
C GLN A 108 29.70 -8.84 10.29
N LEU A 109 29.94 -10.02 9.69
CA LEU A 109 30.49 -11.16 10.44
C LEU A 109 31.90 -10.85 10.94
N LEU A 110 32.75 -10.25 10.10
CA LEU A 110 34.09 -9.85 10.51
C LEU A 110 34.07 -8.76 11.59
N ASP A 111 33.20 -7.76 11.46
CA ASP A 111 33.04 -6.73 12.48
C ASP A 111 32.58 -7.33 13.83
N ALA A 112 31.61 -8.24 13.82
CA ALA A 112 31.15 -8.93 15.03
C ALA A 112 32.27 -9.77 15.70
N LEU A 113 33.15 -10.39 14.91
CA LEU A 113 34.29 -11.15 15.40
C LEU A 113 35.41 -10.25 15.95
N LEU A 114 35.71 -9.15 15.26
CA LEU A 114 36.86 -8.30 15.57
C LEU A 114 36.57 -7.28 16.66
N ARG A 115 35.31 -6.84 16.82
CA ARG A 115 34.93 -5.81 17.79
C ARG A 115 35.24 -6.18 19.25
N PRO A 116 34.97 -7.41 19.75
CA PRO A 116 35.32 -7.80 21.11
C PRO A 116 36.73 -8.41 21.24
N LEU A 117 37.59 -8.34 20.21
CA LEU A 117 38.89 -9.01 20.20
C LEU A 117 39.88 -8.36 21.19
N PRO A 118 40.31 -9.04 22.28
CA PRO A 118 41.33 -8.51 23.16
C PRO A 118 42.72 -8.66 22.55
N ASP A 119 43.66 -7.78 22.94
CA ASP A 119 45.06 -7.81 22.48
C ASP A 119 45.78 -9.15 22.79
N ALA A 120 45.29 -9.90 23.78
CA ALA A 120 45.82 -11.20 24.18
C ALA A 120 45.41 -12.36 23.26
N VAL A 121 44.53 -12.12 22.28
CA VAL A 121 44.03 -13.12 21.34
C VAL A 121 44.31 -12.65 19.91
N SER A 122 44.84 -13.54 19.08
CA SER A 122 45.15 -13.27 17.68
C SER A 122 44.56 -14.36 16.79
N PHE A 123 43.99 -13.97 15.65
CA PHE A 123 43.45 -14.91 14.67
C PHE A 123 44.51 -15.26 13.62
N GLN A 124 44.63 -16.54 13.31
CA GLN A 124 45.48 -17.06 12.25
C GLN A 124 44.67 -17.35 10.98
N SER A 125 43.47 -17.92 11.12
CA SER A 125 42.58 -18.19 10.00
C SER A 125 41.13 -18.07 10.43
N VAL A 126 40.31 -17.49 9.54
CA VAL A 126 38.86 -17.34 9.67
C VAL A 126 38.24 -17.91 8.40
N THR A 127 37.57 -19.05 8.53
CA THR A 127 36.88 -19.71 7.42
C THR A 127 35.37 -19.58 7.63
N ILE A 128 34.68 -18.98 6.66
CA ILE A 128 33.22 -18.84 6.68
C ILE A 128 32.64 -19.86 5.70
N GLY A 129 31.80 -20.77 6.20
CA GLY A 129 31.15 -21.82 5.43
C GLY A 129 29.69 -22.02 5.83
N ARG A 130 29.04 -23.04 5.28
CA ARG A 130 27.70 -23.47 5.65
C ARG A 130 27.76 -24.89 6.21
N GLU A 131 26.97 -25.19 7.23
CA GLU A 131 26.87 -26.53 7.81
C GLU A 131 26.32 -27.50 6.76
N GLY A 132 27.16 -28.45 6.33
CA GLY A 132 26.85 -29.39 5.24
C GLY A 132 28.00 -29.63 4.25
N GLU A 133 29.06 -28.82 4.27
CA GLU A 133 30.33 -29.14 3.57
C GLU A 133 31.35 -29.69 4.59
N PRO A 134 31.37 -31.01 4.87
CA PRO A 134 32.43 -31.60 5.67
C PRO A 134 33.72 -31.69 4.84
N GLY A 135 34.44 -30.57 4.73
CA GLY A 135 35.79 -30.53 4.14
C GLY A 135 35.79 -30.60 2.61
N GLY A 136 36.29 -29.55 1.97
CA GLY A 136 36.38 -29.46 0.51
C GLY A 136 37.14 -30.62 -0.13
N GLN A 137 36.41 -31.42 -0.91
CA GLN A 137 36.89 -31.94 -2.19
C GLN A 137 35.99 -31.33 -3.29
N PRO A 138 36.57 -30.87 -4.42
CA PRO A 138 35.79 -30.29 -5.51
C PRO A 138 35.11 -31.42 -6.28
N GLU A 139 33.93 -31.84 -5.83
CA GLU A 139 33.06 -32.70 -6.63
C GLU A 139 32.37 -31.84 -7.70
N ALA A 140 33.02 -31.86 -8.87
CA ALA A 140 32.40 -31.65 -10.15
C ALA A 140 31.34 -32.74 -10.35
N GLU A 141 30.12 -32.50 -9.89
CA GLU A 141 28.93 -33.25 -10.33
C GLU A 141 27.67 -32.50 -9.87
N MET A 142 27.26 -31.50 -10.66
CA MET A 142 25.91 -30.98 -10.59
C MET A 142 25.39 -30.70 -12.00
N GLY A 143 25.37 -31.77 -12.79
CA GLY A 143 24.43 -31.91 -13.88
C GLY A 143 23.38 -32.92 -13.45
N ASP A 144 22.27 -32.45 -12.86
CA ASP A 144 20.98 -33.04 -13.18
C ASP A 144 19.78 -32.21 -12.71
N ALA A 145 18.85 -32.09 -13.65
CA ALA A 145 17.43 -31.82 -13.47
C ALA A 145 16.97 -30.43 -12.95
N PHE A 146 17.26 -29.38 -13.72
CA PHE A 146 16.30 -28.29 -13.89
C PHE A 146 15.17 -28.76 -14.84
N ALA A 147 14.19 -29.49 -14.30
CA ALA A 147 12.93 -29.73 -14.99
C ALA A 147 11.97 -28.58 -14.68
N PRO A 148 11.55 -27.75 -15.66
CA PRO A 148 10.58 -26.70 -15.41
C PRO A 148 9.20 -27.34 -15.23
N ALA A 149 8.77 -27.49 -13.97
CA ALA A 149 7.37 -27.74 -13.66
C ALA A 149 6.58 -26.47 -13.98
N ALA A 150 6.05 -26.41 -15.19
CA ALA A 150 5.07 -25.42 -15.62
C ALA A 150 3.75 -25.66 -14.86
N THR A 151 3.71 -25.25 -13.60
CA THR A 151 2.45 -25.10 -12.87
C THR A 151 1.82 -23.80 -13.32
N GLU A 152 0.62 -23.89 -13.88
CA GLU A 152 -0.21 -22.77 -14.33
C GLU A 152 -0.42 -21.80 -13.15
N ARG A 153 0.44 -20.77 -13.08
CA ARG A 153 0.42 -19.72 -12.05
C ARG A 153 -0.75 -18.80 -12.36
N SER A 154 -1.77 -18.92 -11.53
CA SER A 154 -2.87 -17.95 -11.41
C SER A 154 -2.28 -16.54 -11.35
N ALA A 155 -2.74 -15.66 -12.23
CA ALA A 155 -2.19 -14.34 -12.54
C ALA A 155 -2.34 -13.28 -11.41
N ASN A 156 -2.01 -13.62 -10.17
CA ASN A 156 -2.03 -12.69 -9.05
C ASN A 156 -0.64 -12.49 -8.41
N THR A 157 -0.05 -11.36 -8.80
CA THR A 157 0.53 -10.33 -7.91
C THR A 157 1.95 -10.49 -7.37
N VAL A 158 2.63 -11.63 -7.50
CA VAL A 158 4.04 -11.74 -7.06
C VAL A 158 4.99 -11.59 -8.25
N PRO A 159 5.96 -10.65 -8.22
CA PRO A 159 7.00 -10.58 -9.25
C PRO A 159 7.82 -11.87 -9.28
N PRO A 160 8.19 -12.41 -10.47
CA PRO A 160 8.92 -13.68 -10.57
C PRO A 160 10.24 -13.66 -9.78
N ALA A 161 10.94 -12.52 -9.76
CA ALA A 161 12.18 -12.37 -8.98
C ALA A 161 11.97 -12.51 -7.46
N ALA A 162 10.78 -12.19 -6.95
CA ALA A 162 10.44 -12.39 -5.54
C ALA A 162 10.16 -13.87 -5.24
N GLU A 163 9.52 -14.59 -6.16
CA GLU A 163 9.34 -16.05 -6.05
C GLU A 163 10.69 -16.77 -6.06
N ASP A 164 11.58 -16.40 -7.00
CA ASP A 164 12.93 -16.94 -7.10
C ASP A 164 13.73 -16.65 -5.82
N LEU A 165 13.63 -15.43 -5.28
CA LEU A 165 14.27 -15.06 -4.01
C LEU A 165 13.76 -15.92 -2.85
N ASP A 166 12.45 -16.14 -2.74
CA ASP A 166 11.87 -16.97 -1.69
C ASP A 166 12.22 -18.45 -1.83
N GLU A 167 12.36 -18.95 -3.07
CA GLU A 167 12.91 -20.27 -3.31
C GLU A 167 14.38 -20.37 -2.90
N LEU A 168 15.22 -19.41 -3.31
CA LEU A 168 16.64 -19.36 -2.92
C LEU A 168 16.81 -19.26 -1.41
N ARG A 169 15.99 -18.45 -0.72
CA ARG A 169 15.94 -18.40 0.75
C ARG A 169 15.57 -19.75 1.34
N ARG A 170 14.51 -20.40 0.85
CA ARG A 170 14.12 -21.74 1.32
C ARG A 170 15.22 -22.78 1.11
N GLN A 171 16.01 -22.69 0.04
CA GLN A 171 17.11 -23.62 -0.23
C GLN A 171 18.35 -23.33 0.63
N PHE A 172 18.73 -22.06 0.77
CA PHE A 172 20.00 -21.67 1.37
C PHE A 172 19.91 -21.30 2.85
N ASP A 173 18.79 -20.77 3.34
CA ASP A 173 18.60 -20.39 4.75
C ASP A 173 18.41 -21.61 5.66
N ARG A 174 18.14 -22.80 5.08
CA ARG A 174 18.06 -24.06 5.83
C ARG A 174 19.40 -24.52 6.39
N ARG A 175 20.52 -24.06 5.82
CA ARG A 175 21.86 -24.46 6.24
C ARG A 175 22.45 -23.34 7.09
N PRO A 176 22.65 -23.55 8.41
CA PRO A 176 23.21 -22.50 9.24
C PRO A 176 24.64 -22.18 8.80
N THR A 177 24.96 -20.89 8.85
CA THR A 177 26.31 -20.42 8.53
C THR A 177 27.24 -20.73 9.69
N THR A 178 28.40 -21.29 9.39
CA THR A 178 29.42 -21.67 10.36
C THR A 178 30.68 -20.87 10.11
N ILE A 179 31.28 -20.36 11.18
CA ILE A 179 32.60 -19.74 11.14
C ILE A 179 33.55 -20.63 11.92
N ILE A 180 34.63 -21.06 11.27
CA ILE A 180 35.73 -21.76 11.91
C ILE A 180 36.85 -20.74 12.14
N LEU A 181 37.14 -20.49 13.41
CA LEU A 181 38.23 -19.62 13.85
C LEU A 181 39.38 -20.48 14.32
N SER A 182 40.59 -20.13 13.91
CA SER A 182 41.81 -20.65 14.52
C SER A 182 42.75 -19.52 14.85
N GLY A 183 43.48 -19.64 15.96
CA GLY A 183 44.30 -18.56 16.46
C GLY A 183 45.18 -18.95 17.64
N ARG A 184 45.77 -17.92 18.25
CA ARG A 184 46.58 -18.02 19.46
C ARG A 184 46.06 -17.11 20.54
N ALA A 185 46.09 -17.57 21.79
CA ALA A 185 45.79 -16.79 22.98
C ALA A 185 46.98 -16.82 23.95
N ALA A 186 47.23 -15.73 24.66
CA ALA A 186 48.27 -15.67 25.70
C ALA A 186 47.97 -16.62 26.86
N ASP A 187 46.69 -16.77 27.22
CA ASP A 187 46.24 -17.61 28.33
C ASP A 187 44.78 -18.08 28.09
N SER A 188 44.35 -19.09 28.84
CA SER A 188 43.02 -19.68 28.68
C SER A 188 41.90 -18.76 29.16
N GLN A 189 42.13 -17.92 30.16
CA GLN A 189 41.11 -17.01 30.71
C GLN A 189 40.76 -15.91 29.70
N SER A 190 41.76 -15.37 29.01
CA SER A 190 41.58 -14.39 27.94
C SER A 190 40.77 -14.97 26.77
N LEU A 191 41.04 -16.23 26.39
CA LEU A 191 40.25 -16.93 25.37
C LEU A 191 38.79 -17.12 25.80
N TYR A 192 38.53 -17.65 27.00
CA TYR A 192 37.16 -17.85 27.48
C TYR A 192 36.39 -16.53 27.64
N ARG A 193 37.05 -15.46 28.08
CA ARG A 193 36.45 -14.13 28.16
C ARG A 193 36.04 -13.60 26.79
N TYR A 194 36.93 -13.75 25.79
CA TYR A 194 36.61 -13.38 24.41
C TYR A 194 35.42 -14.18 23.86
N LEU A 195 35.41 -15.51 24.05
CA LEU A 195 34.29 -16.35 23.59
C LEU A 195 32.98 -16.03 24.31
N ASP A 196 33.00 -15.71 25.61
CA ASP A 196 31.81 -15.29 26.36
C ASP A 196 31.28 -13.94 25.86
N GLN A 197 32.15 -12.98 25.56
CA GLN A 197 31.74 -11.70 24.96
C GLN A 197 31.15 -11.91 23.57
N LEU A 198 31.77 -12.77 22.76
CA LEU A 198 31.30 -13.09 21.42
C LEU A 198 29.94 -13.81 21.44
N ALA A 199 29.69 -14.69 22.42
CA ALA A 199 28.41 -15.39 22.59
C ALA A 199 27.23 -14.45 22.90
N ARG A 200 27.51 -13.23 23.36
CA ARG A 200 26.49 -12.21 23.63
C ARG A 200 26.12 -11.39 22.39
N ASP A 201 26.87 -11.51 21.30
CA ASP A 201 26.54 -10.82 20.05
C ASP A 201 25.25 -11.41 19.45
N PRO A 202 24.28 -10.58 19.02
CA PRO A 202 23.00 -11.07 18.48
C PRO A 202 23.15 -11.93 17.23
N LEU A 203 24.25 -11.83 16.48
CA LEU A 203 24.52 -12.68 15.31
C LEU A 203 24.98 -14.09 15.69
N VAL A 204 25.40 -14.32 16.93
CA VAL A 204 25.95 -15.60 17.36
C VAL A 204 24.83 -16.48 17.93
N ALA A 205 24.65 -17.65 17.33
CA ALA A 205 23.70 -18.65 17.79
C ALA A 205 24.31 -19.56 18.85
N LYS A 206 25.53 -20.05 18.57
CA LYS A 206 26.25 -21.00 19.41
C LYS A 206 27.74 -20.90 19.16
N ILE A 207 28.55 -21.16 20.18
CA ILE A 207 30.00 -21.29 20.07
C ILE A 207 30.40 -22.65 20.61
N GLU A 208 31.22 -23.37 19.86
CA GLU A 208 31.79 -24.66 20.23
C GLU A 208 33.32 -24.59 20.11
N LEU A 209 34.01 -24.79 21.22
CA LEU A 209 35.46 -24.84 21.22
C LEU A 209 35.90 -26.26 20.80
N GLN A 210 36.57 -26.37 19.64
CA GLN A 210 36.95 -27.65 19.05
C GLN A 210 38.25 -28.19 19.64
N SER A 211 39.27 -27.34 19.77
CA SER A 211 40.57 -27.73 20.32
C SER A 211 41.25 -26.56 21.05
N ILE A 212 42.04 -26.92 22.06
CA ILE A 212 42.99 -26.05 22.75
C ILE A 212 44.26 -26.86 22.97
N GLU A 213 45.39 -26.35 22.46
CA GLU A 213 46.70 -26.97 22.58
C GLU A 213 47.67 -25.97 23.20
N ALA A 214 48.42 -26.39 24.21
CA ALA A 214 49.48 -25.57 24.79
C ALA A 214 50.72 -25.63 23.89
N GLU A 215 51.08 -24.50 23.31
CA GLU A 215 52.31 -24.32 22.53
C GLU A 215 53.38 -23.80 23.51
N SER A 216 54.25 -24.70 23.97
CA SER A 216 55.42 -24.34 24.78
C SER A 216 56.48 -23.72 23.88
N ALA A 217 56.38 -22.41 23.66
CA ALA A 217 57.45 -21.65 23.04
C ALA A 217 58.49 -21.27 24.09
N GLN A 218 59.78 -21.36 23.75
CA GLN A 218 60.91 -20.97 24.61
C GLN A 218 60.89 -19.52 25.15
N ARG A 219 59.87 -18.71 24.79
CA ARG A 219 59.69 -17.32 25.24
C ARG A 219 58.31 -17.01 25.85
N GLY A 220 57.48 -18.02 26.12
CA GLY A 220 56.18 -17.82 26.77
C GLY A 220 55.20 -18.93 26.40
N ALA A 221 54.40 -19.38 27.37
CA ALA A 221 53.32 -20.31 27.11
C ALA A 221 52.22 -19.59 26.32
N SER A 222 51.89 -20.06 25.12
CA SER A 222 50.73 -19.59 24.37
C SER A 222 49.82 -20.78 24.07
N LEU A 223 48.52 -20.52 23.89
CA LEU A 223 47.54 -21.55 23.55
C LEU A 223 47.14 -21.40 22.09
N ARG A 224 47.26 -22.47 21.31
CA ARG A 224 46.62 -22.56 19.99
C ARG A 224 45.20 -23.05 20.19
N PHE A 225 44.23 -22.43 19.53
CA PHE A 225 42.84 -22.83 19.64
C PHE A 225 42.15 -22.94 18.28
N SER A 226 41.11 -23.77 18.22
CA SER A 226 40.14 -23.82 17.13
C SER A 226 38.72 -23.75 17.70
N ALA A 227 37.90 -22.84 17.20
CA ALA A 227 36.51 -22.68 17.62
C ALA A 227 35.59 -22.65 16.41
N ARG A 228 34.42 -23.27 16.56
CA ARG A 228 33.33 -23.27 15.60
C ARG A 228 32.21 -22.38 16.15
N ILE A 229 31.76 -21.44 15.33
CA ILE A 229 30.69 -20.52 15.68
C ILE A 229 29.54 -20.76 14.71
N LEU A 230 28.36 -21.01 15.25
CA LEU A 230 27.10 -21.04 14.52
C LEU A 230 26.52 -19.63 14.49
N ILE A 231 26.21 -19.13 13.31
CA ILE A 231 25.68 -17.78 13.09
C ILE A 231 24.16 -17.85 12.87
N ARG A 232 23.43 -16.93 13.49
CA ARG A 232 21.99 -16.76 13.28
C ARG A 232 21.73 -16.11 11.90
N PRO A 233 20.59 -16.41 11.26
CA PRO A 233 20.08 -15.66 10.11
C PRO A 233 20.20 -14.14 10.30
N GLY A 234 20.92 -13.51 9.36
CA GLY A 234 21.28 -12.10 9.45
C GLY A 234 20.23 -11.16 8.88
N TYR A 235 20.57 -9.87 8.80
CA TYR A 235 19.71 -8.83 8.21
C TYR A 235 19.18 -9.21 6.83
N GLY A 236 17.86 -9.12 6.64
CA GLY A 236 17.19 -9.45 5.38
C GLY A 236 16.82 -10.94 5.20
N GLN A 237 17.11 -11.80 6.19
CA GLN A 237 16.60 -13.17 6.25
C GLN A 237 15.42 -13.27 7.24
N PRO A 238 14.48 -14.21 7.02
CA PRO A 238 13.40 -14.48 7.97
C PRO A 238 13.98 -14.83 9.36
N GLY A 239 13.59 -14.08 10.39
CA GLY A 239 14.09 -14.25 11.76
C GLY A 239 15.34 -13.43 12.11
N GLY A 240 15.84 -12.59 11.19
CA GLY A 240 16.85 -11.59 11.51
C GLY A 240 16.30 -10.42 12.36
N PRO A 241 17.15 -9.61 13.00
CA PRO A 241 16.75 -8.58 13.96
C PRO A 241 15.84 -7.46 13.41
N GLN A 242 15.71 -7.34 12.08
CA GLN A 242 14.79 -6.39 11.43
C GLN A 242 13.45 -6.99 10.98
N ALA A 243 13.30 -8.32 10.95
CA ALA A 243 12.03 -8.94 10.55
C ALA A 243 10.88 -8.55 11.50
N GLU A 244 11.19 -8.16 12.75
CA GLU A 244 10.21 -7.63 13.70
C GLU A 244 9.75 -6.19 13.36
N SER A 245 10.53 -5.42 12.59
CA SER A 245 10.20 -4.03 12.26
C SER A 245 9.04 -3.92 11.27
N ASP A 246 8.92 -4.88 10.34
CA ASP A 246 7.90 -4.83 9.28
C ASP A 246 6.48 -5.14 9.79
N GLN A 247 6.33 -5.83 10.94
CA GLN A 247 5.03 -6.01 11.58
C GLN A 247 4.49 -4.72 12.24
N THR A 248 5.34 -3.70 12.42
CA THR A 248 4.94 -2.38 12.95
C THR A 248 4.71 -1.37 11.83
N ARG A 249 4.77 -1.78 10.56
CA ARG A 249 4.27 -0.95 9.46
C ARG A 249 2.75 -0.95 9.55
N ALA A 250 2.24 0.04 10.27
CA ALA A 250 0.81 0.27 10.48
C ALA A 250 0.05 0.03 9.16
N PRO A 251 -1.08 -0.71 9.19
CA PRO A 251 -1.87 -0.94 8.00
C PRO A 251 -2.12 0.41 7.35
N ALA A 252 -1.80 0.51 6.06
CA ALA A 252 -2.02 1.73 5.30
C ALA A 252 -3.44 2.23 5.63
N PRO A 253 -3.60 3.52 5.98
CA PRO A 253 -4.92 4.07 6.30
C PRO A 253 -5.84 3.72 5.12
N ASN A 254 -6.82 2.85 5.37
CA ASN A 254 -7.78 2.42 4.37
C ASN A 254 -8.34 3.67 3.70
N ALA A 255 -8.12 3.84 2.40
CA ALA A 255 -8.60 4.99 1.64
C ALA A 255 -10.13 5.16 1.78
N ASP A 256 -10.84 4.06 2.07
CA ASP A 256 -12.27 4.05 2.36
C ASP A 256 -12.65 4.78 3.65
N ALA A 257 -11.76 4.81 4.66
CA ALA A 257 -11.99 5.54 5.91
C ALA A 257 -11.82 7.07 5.72
N GLU A 258 -11.02 7.49 4.75
CA GLU A 258 -10.80 8.91 4.44
C GLU A 258 -11.97 9.49 3.60
N ALA A 259 -12.58 8.67 2.74
CA ALA A 259 -13.81 9.03 2.03
C ALA A 259 -15.00 9.23 2.97
N ASP A 260 -15.16 8.39 4.00
CA ASP A 260 -16.24 8.56 5.01
C ASP A 260 -16.00 9.80 5.90
N ASN A 261 -14.74 10.15 6.17
CA ASN A 261 -14.39 11.33 6.96
C ASN A 261 -14.59 12.65 6.18
N LEU A 262 -14.34 12.66 4.87
CA LEU A 262 -14.66 13.80 3.99
C LEU A 262 -16.17 14.00 3.82
N ALA A 263 -16.96 12.91 3.77
CA ALA A 263 -18.41 12.99 3.71
C ALA A 263 -19.03 13.64 4.96
N ARG A 264 -18.44 13.41 6.14
CA ARG A 264 -18.87 14.01 7.42
C ARG A 264 -18.39 15.45 7.64
N ARG A 265 -17.36 15.90 6.90
CA ARG A 265 -16.82 17.27 6.98
C ARG A 265 -17.47 18.27 6.04
N ARG A 266 -18.66 18.00 5.47
CA ARG A 266 -19.48 19.06 4.87
C ARG A 266 -19.90 20.03 5.97
N PRO A 267 -19.41 21.28 5.99
CA PRO A 267 -19.92 22.27 6.90
C PRO A 267 -21.26 22.74 6.35
N ASP A 268 -22.32 22.51 7.11
CA ASP A 268 -23.55 23.28 7.00
C ASP A 268 -23.20 24.76 7.28
N HIS A 269 -22.75 25.46 6.25
CA HIS A 269 -22.52 26.90 6.31
C HIS A 269 -23.85 27.58 5.96
N PRO A 270 -24.58 28.16 6.94
CA PRO A 270 -25.78 28.93 6.63
C PRO A 270 -25.39 30.17 5.85
N ALA A 271 -26.07 30.37 4.72
CA ALA A 271 -25.93 31.50 3.84
C ALA A 271 -26.11 32.82 4.62
N LEU A 272 -25.02 33.59 4.74
CA LEU A 272 -25.06 34.99 5.17
C LEU A 272 -25.78 35.80 4.09
N ALA A 273 -27.04 36.15 4.37
CA ALA A 273 -27.85 37.06 3.59
C ALA A 273 -27.21 38.46 3.59
N ALA A 274 -26.70 38.87 2.43
CA ALA A 274 -26.22 40.22 2.19
C ALA A 274 -27.42 41.19 2.20
N LYS A 275 -27.42 42.11 3.18
CA LYS A 275 -28.37 43.20 3.32
C LYS A 275 -27.92 44.36 2.40
N PRO A 276 -28.75 44.86 1.47
CA PRO A 276 -28.38 46.01 0.65
C PRO A 276 -28.35 47.28 1.51
N ARG A 277 -27.26 48.04 1.42
CA ARG A 277 -27.18 49.40 1.97
C ARG A 277 -27.76 50.38 0.95
N SER A 278 -28.77 51.11 1.38
CA SER A 278 -29.25 52.36 0.77
C SER A 278 -28.35 53.52 1.18
#